data_AF-A0A9P5K394-F1
#
_entry.id   AF-A0A9P5K394-F1
#
_cell.length_a   1.000
_cell.length_b   1.000
_cell.length_c   1.000
_cell.angle_alpha   90.00
_cell.angle_beta   90.00
_cell.angle_gamma   90.00
#
_symmetry.space_group_name_H-M   'P 1'
#
loop_
_entity.id
_entity.type
_entity.pdbx_description
1 polymer ?
#
loop_
_entity_poly.entity_id
_entity_poly.type
_entity_poly.pdbx_seq_one_letter_code
_entity_poly.pdbx_strand_id
1 'polypeptide(L)'
;MKLSILSPVLLAAGARATLKDHCQFIRHIHTGNSEHPTIEYNCPSPNPVAWPYRACWYVDLGKCFINDMGQIRAQKDGAFSRSCRDCTFDSSTEIMRCRCDIGTFGTWRYSEVNINSALEYVSTEGLLESQDEEKSGI
;
A
#
# COMPACT_ATOMS: atom_id res chain seq x y z
N MET A 1 12.01 -2.07 54.08
CA MET A 1 11.34 -2.80 52.99
C MET A 1 10.59 -1.81 52.11
N LYS A 2 11.00 -1.66 50.85
CA LYS A 2 10.14 -1.41 49.68
C LYS A 2 11.05 -1.37 48.45
N LEU A 3 11.18 -2.54 47.80
CA LEU A 3 11.74 -2.65 46.46
C LEU A 3 10.63 -2.23 45.49
N SER A 4 10.80 -1.09 44.83
CA SER A 4 9.94 -0.71 43.70
C SER A 4 10.41 -1.47 42.48
N ILE A 5 9.65 -2.49 42.07
CA ILE A 5 9.87 -3.24 40.84
C ILE A 5 9.35 -2.36 39.70
N LEU A 6 10.27 -1.68 39.00
CA LEU A 6 9.99 -1.05 37.71
C LEU A 6 9.78 -2.20 36.71
N SER A 7 8.52 -2.46 36.37
CA SER A 7 8.16 -3.41 35.33
C SER A 7 8.66 -2.87 33.97
N PRO A 8 9.55 -3.58 33.25
CA PRO A 8 9.92 -3.17 31.91
C PRO A 8 8.73 -3.47 31.00
N VAL A 9 8.13 -2.41 30.45
CA VAL A 9 7.23 -2.52 29.31
C VAL A 9 8.07 -3.04 28.15
N LEU A 10 7.95 -4.32 27.82
CA LEU A 10 8.47 -4.84 26.57
C LEU A 10 7.68 -4.16 25.45
N LEU A 11 8.31 -3.21 24.76
CA LEU A 11 7.85 -2.82 23.43
C LEU A 11 8.09 -4.03 22.52
N ALA A 12 7.04 -4.79 22.24
CA ALA A 12 7.05 -5.74 21.15
C ALA A 12 7.18 -4.95 19.85
N ALA A 13 8.42 -4.84 19.35
CA ALA A 13 8.67 -4.46 17.96
C ALA A 13 8.16 -5.61 17.09
N GLY A 14 6.86 -5.63 16.83
CA GLY A 14 6.27 -6.53 15.85
C GLY A 14 6.89 -6.21 14.49
N ALA A 15 7.68 -7.13 13.95
CA ALA A 15 8.05 -7.09 12.55
C ALA A 15 6.73 -7.08 11.76
N ARG A 16 6.44 -5.96 11.09
CA ARG A 16 5.29 -5.87 10.19
C ARG A 16 5.60 -6.78 9.01
N ALA A 17 4.77 -7.81 8.83
CA ALA A 17 4.88 -8.67 7.67
C ALA A 17 4.47 -7.86 6.43
N THR A 18 5.30 -7.90 5.39
CA THR A 18 5.01 -7.20 4.14
C THR A 18 3.85 -7.91 3.41
N LEU A 19 3.12 -7.20 2.55
CA LEU A 19 2.04 -7.80 1.75
C LEU A 19 2.53 -9.07 1.00
N LYS A 20 3.78 -9.05 0.53
CA LYS A 20 4.44 -10.16 -0.18
C LYS A 20 4.69 -11.39 0.67
N ASP A 21 4.87 -11.23 1.98
CA ASP A 21 5.15 -12.35 2.88
C ASP A 21 3.93 -13.25 3.06
N HIS A 22 2.73 -12.75 2.77
CA HIS A 22 1.48 -13.47 3.00
C HIS A 22 0.67 -13.66 1.71
N CYS A 23 0.69 -12.68 0.81
CA CYS A 23 -0.02 -12.70 -0.46
C CYS A 23 0.91 -13.00 -1.63
N GLN A 24 0.43 -13.79 -2.59
CA GLN A 24 1.13 -14.04 -3.85
C GLN A 24 0.60 -13.10 -4.93
N PHE A 25 1.48 -12.34 -5.57
CA PHE A 25 1.11 -11.56 -6.75
C PHE A 25 0.65 -12.50 -7.88
N ILE A 26 -0.48 -12.18 -8.52
CA ILE A 26 -0.99 -12.94 -9.67
C ILE A 26 -0.69 -12.19 -10.97
N ARG A 27 -1.22 -10.98 -11.13
CA ARG A 27 -1.11 -10.19 -12.36
C ARG A 27 -1.51 -8.73 -12.14
N HIS A 28 -1.14 -7.89 -13.11
CA HIS A 28 -1.75 -6.59 -13.31
C HIS A 28 -3.02 -6.76 -14.16
N ILE A 29 -4.14 -6.17 -13.76
CA ILE A 29 -5.42 -6.22 -14.49
C ILE A 29 -5.59 -4.99 -15.37
N HIS A 30 -5.22 -3.83 -14.84
CA HIS A 30 -5.28 -2.56 -15.54
C HIS A 30 -3.91 -1.88 -15.43
N THR A 31 -3.31 -1.56 -16.57
CA THR A 31 -1.97 -0.97 -16.67
C THR A 31 -1.99 0.28 -17.56
N GLY A 32 -0.84 0.96 -17.66
CA GLY A 32 -0.73 2.17 -18.49
C GLY A 32 -1.50 3.35 -17.91
N ASN A 33 -2.40 3.92 -18.71
CA ASN A 33 -3.17 5.14 -18.40
C ASN A 33 -4.56 4.86 -17.82
N SER A 34 -4.80 3.65 -17.30
CA SER A 34 -6.06 3.38 -16.59
C SER A 34 -6.23 4.33 -15.41
N GLU A 35 -7.45 4.84 -15.20
CA GLU A 35 -7.79 5.61 -14.00
C GLU A 35 -7.72 4.74 -12.73
N HIS A 36 -7.93 3.43 -12.88
CA HIS A 36 -7.92 2.43 -11.82
C HIS A 36 -6.89 1.33 -12.10
N PRO A 37 -5.58 1.64 -12.07
CA PRO A 37 -4.55 0.63 -12.24
C PRO A 37 -4.65 -0.38 -11.09
N THR A 38 -5.00 -1.61 -11.43
CA THR A 38 -5.39 -2.63 -10.45
C THR A 38 -4.45 -3.83 -10.50
N ILE A 39 -4.05 -4.30 -9.33
CA ILE A 39 -3.26 -5.52 -9.17
C ILE A 39 -4.03 -6.58 -8.40
N GLU A 40 -3.82 -7.83 -8.79
CA GLU A 40 -4.47 -8.99 -8.19
C GLU A 40 -3.46 -9.79 -7.38
N TYR A 41 -3.84 -10.08 -6.14
CA TYR A 41 -3.10 -10.94 -5.23
C TYR A 41 -3.94 -12.14 -4.81
N ASN A 42 -3.30 -13.27 -4.57
CA ASN A 42 -3.88 -14.42 -3.90
C ASN A 42 -3.41 -14.44 -2.45
N CYS A 43 -4.31 -14.12 -1.51
CA CYS A 43 -4.00 -14.03 -0.09
C CYS A 43 -4.71 -15.14 0.71
N PRO A 44 -4.19 -15.56 1.87
CA PRO A 44 -4.91 -16.38 2.82
C PRO A 44 -6.31 -15.80 3.11
N SER A 45 -7.30 -16.68 3.18
CA SER A 45 -8.64 -16.30 3.61
C SER A 45 -8.59 -15.81 5.05
N PRO A 46 -9.27 -14.68 5.39
CA PRO A 46 -9.43 -14.25 6.79
C PRO A 46 -10.12 -15.31 7.65
N ASN A 47 -10.90 -16.20 7.01
CA ASN A 47 -11.51 -17.34 7.65
C ASN A 47 -10.73 -18.62 7.27
N PRO A 48 -9.80 -19.10 8.13
CA PRO A 48 -8.91 -20.21 7.81
C PRO A 48 -9.61 -21.57 7.73
N VAL A 49 -10.91 -21.66 8.08
CA VAL A 49 -11.71 -22.90 7.99
C VAL A 49 -12.71 -22.88 6.83
N ALA A 50 -12.81 -21.78 6.07
CA ALA A 50 -13.64 -21.71 4.87
C ALA A 50 -12.82 -22.02 3.62
N TRP A 51 -13.31 -22.95 2.79
CA TRP A 51 -12.78 -23.17 1.44
C TRP A 51 -13.32 -22.10 0.47
N PRO A 52 -12.49 -21.56 -0.43
CA PRO A 52 -11.05 -21.79 -0.55
C PRO A 52 -10.23 -21.09 0.55
N TYR A 53 -9.17 -21.74 1.04
CA TYR A 53 -8.27 -21.20 2.07
C TYR A 53 -7.47 -19.97 1.62
N ARG A 54 -7.59 -19.61 0.33
CA ARG A 54 -7.04 -18.40 -0.25
C ARG A 54 -8.09 -17.74 -1.15
N ALA A 55 -8.09 -16.42 -1.18
CA ALA A 55 -8.97 -15.61 -2.01
C ALA A 55 -8.15 -14.63 -2.84
N CYS A 56 -8.70 -14.26 -4.01
CA CYS A 56 -8.18 -13.16 -4.80
C CYS A 56 -8.58 -11.83 -4.17
N TRP A 57 -7.63 -10.93 -4.03
CA TRP A 57 -7.80 -9.55 -3.58
C TRP A 57 -7.34 -8.62 -4.69
N TYR A 58 -8.12 -7.57 -4.93
CA TYR A 58 -7.84 -6.56 -5.94
C TYR A 58 -7.45 -5.25 -5.25
N VAL A 59 -6.27 -4.73 -5.57
CA VAL A 59 -5.78 -3.46 -5.03
C VAL A 59 -5.82 -2.43 -6.15
N ASP A 60 -6.66 -1.42 -5.99
CA ASP A 60 -6.69 -0.24 -6.85
C ASP A 60 -5.56 0.72 -6.44
N LEU A 61 -4.47 0.71 -7.21
CA LEU A 61 -3.32 1.57 -6.96
C LEU A 61 -3.68 3.05 -7.12
N GLY A 62 -4.72 3.38 -7.88
CA GLY A 62 -5.22 4.74 -7.99
C GLY A 62 -5.55 5.33 -6.61
N LYS A 63 -6.06 4.51 -5.69
CA LYS A 63 -6.44 4.89 -4.32
C LYS A 63 -5.31 4.80 -3.30
N CYS A 64 -4.17 4.24 -3.67
CA CYS A 64 -3.05 4.00 -2.74
C CYS A 64 -1.85 4.90 -3.00
N PHE A 65 -1.88 5.71 -4.06
CA PHE A 65 -0.78 6.57 -4.43
C PHE A 65 -1.26 7.95 -4.85
N ILE A 66 -0.45 8.95 -4.54
CA ILE A 66 -0.57 10.32 -5.05
C ILE A 66 0.61 10.67 -5.95
N ASN A 67 0.41 11.74 -6.72
CA ASN A 67 1.50 12.46 -7.38
C ASN A 67 1.84 13.71 -6.55
N ASP A 68 3.02 13.71 -5.94
CA ASP A 68 3.57 14.83 -5.18
C ASP A 68 4.65 15.53 -6.01
N MET A 69 4.27 16.57 -6.74
CA MET A 69 5.16 17.36 -7.60
C MET A 69 6.04 16.50 -8.54
N GLY A 70 5.42 15.51 -9.19
CA GLY A 70 6.06 14.58 -10.11
C GLY A 70 6.74 13.39 -9.43
N GLN A 71 6.54 13.19 -8.13
CA GLN A 71 6.98 12.00 -7.39
C GLN A 71 5.78 11.17 -6.95
N ILE A 72 5.81 9.86 -7.25
CA ILE A 72 4.81 8.93 -6.77
C ILE A 72 5.08 8.64 -5.30
N ARG A 73 4.07 8.85 -4.46
CA ARG A 73 4.14 8.58 -3.02
C ARG A 73 2.95 7.75 -2.57
N ALA A 74 3.21 6.85 -1.62
CA ALA A 74 2.20 6.06 -0.96
C ALA A 74 1.30 6.96 -0.10
N GLN A 75 -0.01 6.90 -0.32
CA GLN A 75 -1.00 7.60 0.51
C GLN A 75 -2.38 6.98 0.29
N LYS A 76 -3.13 6.80 1.37
CA LYS A 76 -4.54 6.39 1.30
C LYS A 76 -5.38 7.46 0.58
N ASP A 77 -6.45 7.02 -0.08
CA ASP A 77 -7.36 7.87 -0.85
C ASP A 77 -6.64 8.75 -1.88
N GLY A 78 -5.59 8.18 -2.47
CA GLY A 78 -4.81 8.79 -3.53
C GLY A 78 -5.59 8.96 -4.83
N ALA A 79 -4.91 9.55 -5.81
CA ALA A 79 -5.43 9.70 -7.17
C ALA A 79 -4.30 9.96 -8.19
N PHE A 80 -3.15 9.30 -8.04
CA PHE A 80 -1.97 9.59 -8.89
C PHE A 80 -2.27 9.43 -10.38
N SER A 81 -3.14 8.49 -10.77
CA SER A 81 -3.52 8.20 -12.17
C SER A 81 -4.14 9.40 -12.89
N ARG A 82 -4.65 10.41 -12.18
CA ARG A 82 -5.18 11.64 -12.78
C ARG A 82 -4.09 12.58 -13.32
N SER A 83 -2.87 12.45 -12.82
CA SER A 83 -1.75 13.35 -13.15
C SER A 83 -0.44 12.60 -13.44
N CYS A 84 -0.49 11.28 -13.51
CA CYS A 84 0.58 10.41 -13.96
C CYS A 84 0.10 9.59 -15.14
N ARG A 85 1.00 9.29 -16.06
CA ARG A 85 0.73 8.55 -17.29
C ARG A 85 1.92 7.70 -17.70
N ASP A 86 1.72 6.89 -18.73
CA ASP A 86 2.69 6.00 -19.33
C ASP A 86 3.30 5.04 -18.28
N CYS A 87 2.46 4.58 -17.36
CA CYS A 87 2.89 3.71 -16.27
C CYS A 87 3.27 2.32 -16.79
N THR A 88 4.47 1.90 -16.43
CA THR A 88 5.00 0.55 -16.67
C THR A 88 5.18 -0.17 -15.34
N PHE A 89 4.97 -1.47 -15.38
CA PHE A 89 5.00 -2.32 -14.20
C PHE A 89 5.95 -3.48 -14.45
N ASP A 90 6.97 -3.60 -13.61
CA ASP A 90 7.87 -4.74 -13.61
C ASP A 90 7.47 -5.67 -12.46
N SER A 91 6.85 -6.80 -12.79
CA SER A 91 6.40 -7.78 -11.79
C SER A 91 7.54 -8.53 -11.11
N SER A 92 8.75 -8.52 -11.67
CA SER A 92 9.92 -9.19 -11.07
C SER A 92 10.54 -8.36 -9.95
N THR A 93 10.58 -7.04 -10.13
CA THR A 93 11.12 -6.08 -9.16
C THR A 93 10.04 -5.36 -8.35
N GLU A 94 8.77 -5.52 -8.76
CA GLU A 94 7.58 -4.87 -8.21
C GLU A 94 7.68 -3.33 -8.25
N ILE A 95 8.41 -2.82 -9.25
CA ILE A 95 8.59 -1.39 -9.49
C ILE A 95 7.52 -0.92 -10.48
N MET A 96 6.76 0.07 -10.05
CA MET A 96 5.94 0.89 -10.94
C MET A 96 6.73 2.13 -11.34
N ARG A 97 6.85 2.37 -12.65
CA ARG A 97 7.44 3.61 -13.19
C ARG A 97 6.40 4.38 -13.98
N CYS A 98 6.16 5.63 -13.65
CA CYS A 98 5.26 6.49 -14.39
C CYS A 98 5.92 7.82 -14.73
N ARG A 99 5.31 8.53 -15.68
CA ARG A 99 5.60 9.92 -15.98
C ARG A 99 4.53 10.80 -15.35
N CYS A 100 4.92 11.61 -14.37
CA CYS A 100 4.01 12.40 -13.54
C CYS A 100 4.18 13.91 -13.78
N ASP A 101 3.07 14.64 -13.74
CA ASP A 101 3.03 16.10 -13.85
C ASP A 101 3.67 16.74 -12.61
N ILE A 102 4.56 17.70 -12.79
CA ILE A 102 5.18 18.44 -11.69
C ILE A 102 4.39 19.70 -11.28
N GLY A 103 3.22 19.94 -11.88
CA GLY A 103 2.38 21.11 -11.62
C GLY A 103 2.79 22.38 -12.37
N THR A 104 3.81 22.28 -13.25
CA THR A 104 4.22 23.36 -14.16
C THR A 104 3.79 22.99 -15.57
N PHE A 105 2.99 23.85 -16.22
CA PHE A 105 2.37 23.62 -17.54
C PHE A 105 3.15 22.67 -18.46
N GLY A 106 2.66 21.44 -18.59
CA GLY A 106 3.19 20.46 -19.53
C GLY A 106 4.57 19.89 -19.17
N THR A 107 5.06 20.11 -17.95
CA THR A 107 6.33 19.57 -17.48
C THR A 107 6.10 18.28 -16.72
N TRP A 108 6.89 17.26 -17.04
CA TRP A 108 6.70 15.92 -16.53
C TRP A 108 8.02 15.35 -16.05
N ARG A 109 7.97 14.53 -15.01
CA ARG A 109 9.11 13.82 -14.44
C ARG A 109 8.82 12.33 -14.40
N TYR A 110 9.84 11.51 -14.65
CA TYR A 110 9.77 10.09 -14.37
C TYR A 110 9.92 9.87 -12.86
N SER A 111 9.02 9.06 -12.31
CA SER A 111 9.07 8.64 -10.92
C SER A 111 8.82 7.14 -10.85
N GLU A 112 9.49 6.51 -9.90
CA GLU A 112 9.38 5.09 -9.64
C GLU A 112 9.08 4.84 -8.16
N VAL A 113 8.33 3.77 -7.91
CA VAL A 113 8.01 3.32 -6.56
C VAL A 113 7.97 1.79 -6.54
N ASN A 114 8.48 1.19 -5.47
CA ASN A 114 8.27 -0.22 -5.20
C ASN A 114 6.88 -0.40 -4.57
N ILE A 115 5.98 -1.10 -5.25
CA ILE A 115 4.57 -1.20 -4.87
C ILE A 115 4.41 -1.86 -3.50
N ASN A 116 5.11 -2.96 -3.24
CA ASN A 116 4.90 -3.74 -2.02
C ASN A 116 5.28 -2.97 -0.76
N SER A 117 6.46 -2.36 -0.74
CA SER A 117 6.90 -1.53 0.39
C SER A 117 5.98 -0.32 0.60
N ALA A 118 5.46 0.27 -0.47
CA ALA A 118 4.53 1.39 -0.38
C ALA A 118 3.14 0.98 0.14
N LEU A 119 2.60 -0.16 -0.29
CA LEU A 119 1.31 -0.64 0.20
C LEU A 119 1.34 -1.04 1.68
N GLU A 120 2.49 -1.50 2.18
CA GLU A 120 2.68 -1.72 3.62
C GLU A 120 2.49 -0.41 4.41
N TYR A 121 3.07 0.70 3.93
CA TYR A 121 2.89 2.02 4.56
C TYR A 121 1.41 2.41 4.64
N VAL A 122 0.68 2.33 3.51
CA VAL A 122 -0.75 2.70 3.43
C VAL A 122 -1.61 1.81 4.33
N SER A 123 -1.35 0.51 4.36
CA SER A 123 -2.07 -0.42 5.26
C SER A 123 -1.85 -0.06 6.73
N THR A 124 -0.68 0.46 7.07
CA THR A 124 -0.35 0.77 8.46
C THR A 124 -0.90 2.11 8.93
N GLU A 125 -1.01 3.10 8.05
CA GLU A 125 -1.76 4.33 8.36
C GLU A 125 -3.23 4.00 8.61
N GLY A 126 -3.85 3.14 7.78
CA GLY A 126 -5.24 2.71 7.99
C GLY A 126 -5.47 1.94 9.30
N LEU A 127 -4.46 1.25 9.83
CA LEU A 127 -4.51 0.58 11.13
C LEU A 127 -4.37 1.54 12.32
N LEU A 128 -3.68 2.68 12.14
CA LEU A 128 -3.58 3.71 13.18
C LEU A 128 -4.90 4.49 13.25
N GLU A 129 -5.49 4.82 12.10
CA GLU A 129 -6.80 5.49 12.03
C GLU A 129 -7.92 4.65 12.68
N SER A 130 -7.95 3.34 12.45
CA SER A 130 -8.98 2.47 13.05
C SER A 130 -8.84 2.28 14.57
N GLN A 131 -7.63 2.41 15.11
CA GLN A 131 -7.40 2.37 16.56
C GLN A 131 -7.82 3.67 17.25
N ASP A 132 -7.76 4.80 16.56
CA ASP A 132 -8.22 6.09 17.08
C ASP A 132 -9.76 6.19 17.04
N GLU A 133 -10.42 5.59 16.03
CA GLU A 133 -11.88 5.49 15.99
C GLU A 133 -12.44 4.58 17.11
N GLU A 134 -11.76 3.49 17.46
CA GLU A 134 -12.17 2.64 18.60
C GLU A 134 -12.02 3.38 19.96
N LYS A 135 -11.15 4.39 20.04
CA LYS A 135 -10.94 5.21 21.25
C LYS A 135 -11.88 6.41 21.38
N SER A 136 -12.54 6.84 20.30
CA SER A 136 -13.47 7.97 20.30
C SER A 136 -14.93 7.56 20.53
N GLY A 137 -15.20 6.28 20.76
CA GLY A 137 -16.51 5.76 21.17
C GLY A 137 -16.70 5.78 22.69
N ILE A 138 -16.79 6.96 23.29
CA ILE A 138 -17.38 7.18 24.64
C ILE A 138 -18.38 8.33 24.54
#